data_AF-A0A2V8UQD8-F1
#
_entry.id   AF-A0A2V8UQD8-F1
#
_cell.length_a   1.000
_cell.length_b   1.000
_cell.length_c   1.000
_cell.angle_alpha   90.00
_cell.angle_beta   90.00
_cell.angle_gamma   90.00
#
_symmetry.space_group_name_H-M   'P 1'
#
loop_
_entity.id
_entity.type
_entity.pdbx_description
1 polymer ?
#
loop_
_entity_poly.entity_id
_entity_poly.type
_entity_poly.pdbx_seq_one_letter_code
_entity_poly.pdbx_strand_id
1 'polypeptide(L)'
;MVEAFRRTACFRKGQAHCGHCHQPHGPDSSSNLTSLKFSNDQDRMCVQCHSKFATNTSAHTHHPASADASRCVTCHMPRIMNSVLFRARTHQMDDIPSAEMTARFGPEESPNACLLCHSEKDTQWVKLKLHGW
;
A
#
# COMPACT_ATOMS: atom_id res chain seq x y z
N MET A 1 14.76 -1.73 -1.74
CA MET A 1 13.44 -2.27 -1.32
C MET A 1 13.43 -2.72 0.14
N VAL A 2 14.44 -3.48 0.59
CA VAL A 2 14.51 -4.00 1.98
C VAL A 2 14.51 -2.90 3.06
N GLU A 3 15.21 -1.79 2.82
CA GLU A 3 15.34 -0.72 3.81
C GLU A 3 14.03 0.01 4.12
N ALA A 4 13.21 0.28 3.10
CA ALA A 4 11.92 0.95 3.28
C ALA A 4 10.99 0.15 4.21
N PHE A 5 10.93 -1.17 4.02
CA PHE A 5 10.15 -2.05 4.88
C PHE A 5 10.67 -2.07 6.32
N ARG A 6 11.99 -2.17 6.51
CA ARG A 6 12.60 -2.26 7.84
C ARG A 6 12.38 -1.01 8.71
N ARG A 7 12.10 0.13 8.09
CA ARG A 7 11.78 1.38 8.80
C ARG A 7 10.34 1.45 9.30
N THR A 8 9.45 0.65 8.73
CA THR A 8 8.02 0.69 9.07
C THR A 8 7.76 0.24 10.51
N ALA A 9 6.67 0.73 11.10
CA ALA A 9 6.15 0.24 12.37
C ALA A 9 5.81 -1.26 12.31
N CYS A 10 5.37 -1.77 11.15
CA CYS A 10 5.12 -3.19 10.93
C CYS A 10 6.35 -4.03 11.27
N PHE A 11 7.53 -3.65 10.76
CA PHE A 11 8.78 -4.35 11.05
C PHE A 11 9.31 -4.04 12.45
N ARG A 12 9.39 -2.75 12.81
CA ARG A 12 10.07 -2.30 14.05
C ARG A 12 9.31 -2.62 15.32
N LYS A 13 7.98 -2.68 15.26
CA LYS A 13 7.09 -2.87 16.42
C LYS A 13 6.16 -4.06 16.26
N GLY A 14 5.68 -4.31 15.03
CA GLY A 14 4.68 -5.34 14.73
C GLY A 14 5.24 -6.73 14.41
N GLN A 15 6.55 -6.97 14.59
CA GLN A 15 7.24 -8.24 14.31
C GLN A 15 7.12 -8.74 12.85
N ALA A 16 6.59 -7.92 11.94
CA ALA A 16 6.43 -8.30 10.55
C ALA A 16 7.81 -8.52 9.92
N HIS A 17 7.93 -9.58 9.12
CA HIS A 17 9.13 -9.88 8.34
C HIS A 17 8.73 -10.35 6.94
N CYS A 18 9.67 -10.43 6.00
CA CYS A 18 9.40 -10.71 4.59
C CYS A 18 8.50 -11.95 4.39
N GLY A 19 8.76 -13.04 5.15
CA GLY A 19 7.99 -14.28 5.11
C GLY A 19 6.51 -14.22 5.57
N HIS A 20 6.07 -13.12 6.18
CA HIS A 20 4.63 -12.93 6.48
C HIS A 20 3.82 -12.63 5.22
N CYS A 21 4.47 -12.07 4.19
CA CYS A 21 3.86 -11.67 2.93
C CYS A 21 4.36 -12.50 1.74
N HIS A 22 5.63 -12.93 1.78
CA HIS A 22 6.28 -13.65 0.70
C HIS A 22 6.53 -15.14 1.02
N GLN A 23 6.48 -15.97 -0.01
CA GLN A 23 6.81 -17.39 -0.02
C GLN A 23 7.90 -17.63 -1.09
N PRO A 24 9.18 -17.38 -0.79
CA PRO A 24 10.27 -17.49 -1.78
C PRO A 24 10.53 -18.94 -2.23
N HIS A 25 10.15 -19.92 -1.41
CA HIS A 25 10.20 -21.34 -1.74
C HIS A 25 8.78 -21.87 -1.99
N GLY A 26 8.09 -21.28 -2.96
CA GLY A 26 6.79 -21.75 -3.43
C GLY A 26 6.92 -22.97 -4.38
N PRO A 27 5.86 -23.78 -4.53
CA PRO A 27 5.90 -24.99 -5.36
C PRO A 27 6.09 -24.72 -6.85
N ASP A 28 5.75 -23.52 -7.32
CA ASP A 28 5.91 -23.09 -8.70
C ASP A 28 6.34 -21.61 -8.75
N SER A 29 7.65 -21.38 -8.88
CA SER A 29 8.22 -20.03 -8.98
C SER A 29 7.92 -19.36 -10.33
N SER A 30 7.57 -20.14 -11.35
CA SER A 30 7.30 -19.61 -12.70
C SER A 30 5.98 -18.86 -12.79
N SER A 31 4.98 -19.27 -12.00
CA SER A 31 3.66 -18.63 -11.94
C SER A 31 3.55 -17.53 -10.87
N ASN A 32 4.56 -17.39 -9.99
CA ASN A 32 4.58 -16.39 -8.92
C ASN A 32 5.90 -15.60 -8.87
N LEU A 33 6.12 -14.79 -9.91
CA LEU A 33 7.33 -13.96 -10.05
C LEU A 33 7.55 -12.96 -8.90
N THR A 34 6.50 -12.65 -8.15
CA THR A 34 6.56 -11.76 -6.97
C THR A 34 6.80 -12.50 -5.66
N SER A 35 6.78 -13.84 -5.69
CA SER A 35 6.84 -14.72 -4.51
C SER A 35 5.82 -14.33 -3.44
N LEU A 36 4.64 -13.81 -3.81
CA LEU A 36 3.62 -13.42 -2.82
C LEU A 36 2.88 -14.66 -2.31
N LYS A 37 2.70 -14.75 -0.99
CA LYS A 37 1.97 -15.85 -0.34
C LYS A 37 0.48 -15.84 -0.68
N PHE A 38 -0.10 -14.65 -0.87
CA PHE A 38 -1.52 -14.44 -1.16
C PHE A 38 -1.70 -13.64 -2.46
N SER A 39 -1.25 -14.18 -3.59
CA SER A 39 -1.29 -13.49 -4.89
C SER A 39 -2.70 -13.06 -5.31
N ASN A 40 -3.68 -13.95 -5.16
CA ASN A 40 -5.08 -13.71 -5.52
C ASN A 40 -5.88 -12.99 -4.42
N ASP A 41 -5.29 -12.78 -3.25
CA ASP A 41 -5.94 -12.11 -2.13
C ASP A 41 -4.93 -11.38 -1.24
N GLN A 42 -4.33 -10.35 -1.82
CA GLN A 42 -3.26 -9.57 -1.21
C GLN A 42 -3.60 -8.98 0.18
N ASP A 43 -4.86 -8.67 0.49
CA ASP A 43 -5.25 -8.10 1.77
C ASP A 43 -5.02 -9.06 2.94
N ARG A 44 -4.99 -10.38 2.69
CA ARG A 44 -4.57 -11.39 3.68
C ARG A 44 -3.18 -11.14 4.24
N MET A 45 -2.30 -10.49 3.50
CA MET A 45 -0.99 -10.09 4.04
C MET A 45 -1.14 -9.12 5.21
N CYS A 46 -2.08 -8.18 5.12
CA CYS A 46 -2.25 -7.07 6.05
C CYS A 46 -3.11 -7.48 7.26
N VAL A 47 -4.22 -8.19 7.03
CA VAL A 47 -5.20 -8.51 8.09
C VAL A 47 -4.73 -9.62 9.04
N GLN A 48 -3.60 -10.27 8.76
CA GLN A 48 -2.88 -11.12 9.73
C GLN A 48 -2.63 -10.39 11.05
N CYS A 49 -2.29 -9.10 10.98
CA CYS A 49 -2.10 -8.25 12.17
C CYS A 49 -3.23 -7.21 12.32
N HIS A 50 -3.82 -6.75 11.21
CA HIS A 50 -4.83 -5.70 11.18
C HIS A 50 -6.27 -6.26 11.10
N SER A 51 -6.59 -7.25 11.94
CA SER A 51 -7.86 -7.99 11.89
C SER A 51 -9.12 -7.12 12.01
N LYS A 52 -9.04 -5.97 12.69
CA LYS A 52 -10.13 -4.99 12.80
C LYS A 52 -10.67 -4.54 11.44
N PHE A 53 -9.85 -4.53 10.40
CA PHE A 53 -10.25 -4.09 9.05
C PHE A 53 -10.68 -5.23 8.13
N ALA A 54 -10.65 -6.50 8.59
CA ALA A 54 -10.94 -7.66 7.74
C ALA A 54 -12.38 -7.72 7.22
N THR A 55 -13.33 -7.15 7.95
CA THR A 55 -14.77 -7.24 7.64
C THR A 55 -15.41 -5.90 7.24
N ASN A 56 -14.70 -4.78 7.44
CA ASN A 56 -15.26 -3.45 7.20
C ASN A 56 -14.33 -2.56 6.37
N THR A 57 -13.79 -3.12 5.28
CA THR A 57 -12.84 -2.45 4.40
C THR A 57 -13.43 -1.19 3.78
N SER A 58 -14.68 -1.22 3.31
CA SER A 58 -15.33 -0.05 2.70
C SER A 58 -15.49 1.13 3.65
N ALA A 59 -15.73 0.90 4.94
CA ALA A 59 -15.78 1.99 5.91
C ALA A 59 -14.39 2.58 6.19
N HIS A 60 -13.32 1.82 5.97
CA HIS A 60 -11.95 2.30 6.12
C HIS A 60 -11.46 3.03 4.86
N THR A 61 -11.72 2.46 3.67
CA THR A 61 -11.21 2.97 2.40
C THR A 61 -12.10 4.03 1.79
N HIS A 62 -13.37 4.12 2.23
CA HIS A 62 -14.42 4.93 1.62
C HIS A 62 -14.66 4.63 0.14
N HIS A 63 -14.29 3.42 -0.30
CA HIS A 63 -14.54 2.90 -1.64
C HIS A 63 -15.43 1.65 -1.57
N PRO A 64 -16.18 1.33 -2.64
CA PRO A 64 -16.93 0.08 -2.73
C PRO A 64 -16.01 -1.12 -2.52
N ALA A 65 -16.46 -2.14 -1.80
CA ALA A 65 -15.62 -3.30 -1.44
C ALA A 65 -15.05 -4.04 -2.66
N SER A 66 -15.77 -3.99 -3.79
CA SER A 66 -15.35 -4.60 -5.06
C SER A 66 -14.35 -3.77 -5.86
N ALA A 67 -14.09 -2.51 -5.48
CA ALA A 67 -13.17 -1.64 -6.20
C ALA A 67 -11.71 -1.94 -5.83
N ASP A 68 -10.80 -1.83 -6.80
CA ASP A 68 -9.35 -1.94 -6.56
C ASP A 68 -8.84 -0.94 -5.50
N ALA A 69 -9.48 0.22 -5.40
CA ALA A 69 -9.21 1.24 -4.38
C ALA A 69 -9.50 0.76 -2.94
N SER A 70 -10.26 -0.32 -2.76
CA SER A 70 -10.50 -0.92 -1.46
C SER A 70 -9.41 -1.89 -1.01
N ARG A 71 -8.45 -2.23 -1.87
CA ARG A 71 -7.34 -3.12 -1.48
C ARG A 71 -6.32 -2.36 -0.65
N CYS A 72 -5.84 -2.96 0.44
CA CYS A 72 -4.91 -2.32 1.38
C CYS A 72 -3.65 -1.79 0.65
N VAL A 73 -3.13 -2.61 -0.25
CA VAL A 73 -1.92 -2.33 -1.03
C VAL A 73 -2.10 -1.17 -2.01
N THR A 74 -3.32 -0.78 -2.39
CA THR A 74 -3.55 0.31 -3.34
C THR A 74 -3.12 1.65 -2.75
N CYS A 75 -3.46 1.89 -1.48
CA CYS A 75 -3.12 3.12 -0.78
C CYS A 75 -1.81 3.02 0.01
N HIS A 76 -1.57 1.89 0.67
CA HIS A 76 -0.39 1.71 1.54
C HIS A 76 0.82 1.12 0.81
N MET A 77 0.66 0.59 -0.40
CA MET A 77 1.79 0.10 -1.22
C MET A 77 1.64 0.53 -2.69
N PRO A 78 1.44 1.83 -2.99
CA PRO A 78 1.21 2.30 -4.34
C PRO A 78 2.42 2.02 -5.24
N ARG A 79 2.18 1.93 -6.56
CA ARG A 79 3.23 1.67 -7.57
C ARG A 79 4.00 2.94 -7.90
N ILE A 80 4.77 3.43 -6.94
CA ILE A 80 5.53 4.68 -7.03
C ILE A 80 7.06 4.47 -7.06
N MET A 81 7.53 3.24 -6.83
CA MET A 81 8.95 2.94 -6.85
C MET A 81 9.40 2.55 -8.26
N ASN A 82 10.24 3.36 -8.90
CA ASN A 82 10.82 3.02 -10.18
C ASN A 82 11.78 1.82 -10.00
N SER A 83 11.50 0.72 -10.70
CA SER A 83 12.46 -0.39 -10.90
C SER A 83 12.98 -0.35 -12.35
N VAL A 84 13.91 -1.24 -12.68
CA VAL A 84 14.55 -1.26 -14.02
C VAL A 84 13.54 -1.45 -15.15
N LEU A 85 12.49 -2.25 -14.93
CA LEU A 85 11.53 -2.63 -15.99
C LEU A 85 10.10 -2.12 -15.76
N PHE A 86 9.74 -1.77 -14.53
CA PHE A 86 8.38 -1.37 -14.18
C PHE A 86 8.33 -0.51 -12.92
N ARG A 87 7.20 0.14 -12.64
CA ARG A 87 6.97 0.75 -11.33
C ARG A 87 6.50 -0.30 -10.32
N ALA A 88 7.38 -0.61 -9.38
CA ALA A 88 7.12 -1.54 -8.29
C ALA A 88 6.30 -0.87 -7.18
N ARG A 89 5.60 -1.70 -6.40
CA ARG A 89 4.94 -1.27 -5.17
C ARG A 89 5.98 -0.85 -4.13
N THR A 90 5.76 0.29 -3.48
CA THR A 90 6.58 0.68 -2.32
C THR A 90 6.39 -0.29 -1.16
N HIS A 91 7.42 -0.40 -0.33
CA HIS A 91 7.36 -1.11 0.94
C HIS A 91 7.40 -0.16 2.16
N GLN A 92 7.36 1.15 1.92
CA GLN A 92 7.03 2.13 2.95
C GLN A 92 5.50 2.17 3.04
N MET A 93 4.96 1.42 4.00
CA MET A 93 3.54 1.03 4.01
C MET A 93 2.78 1.37 5.30
N ASP A 94 3.47 1.91 6.30
CA ASP A 94 2.88 2.32 7.58
C ASP A 94 2.46 3.79 7.62
N ASP A 95 2.58 4.50 6.48
CA ASP A 95 2.12 5.86 6.33
C ASP A 95 0.72 5.90 5.68
N ILE A 96 -0.09 6.85 6.12
CA ILE A 96 -1.35 7.21 5.46
C ILE A 96 -0.99 8.18 4.33
N PRO A 97 -1.55 8.08 3.11
CA PRO A 97 -1.20 8.96 2.00
C PRO A 97 -1.22 10.46 2.37
N SER A 98 -0.06 11.03 2.67
CA SER A 98 0.04 12.37 3.22
C SER A 98 -0.10 13.43 2.13
N ALA A 99 -1.17 14.23 2.21
CA ALA A 99 -1.35 15.39 1.34
C ALA A 99 -0.28 16.47 1.57
N GLU A 100 0.18 16.61 2.82
CA GLU A 100 1.18 17.60 3.21
C GLU A 100 2.54 17.32 2.57
N MET A 101 2.97 16.05 2.57
CA MET A 101 4.25 15.66 1.98
C MET A 101 4.28 15.95 0.47
N THR A 102 3.19 15.63 -0.24
CA THR A 102 3.05 15.97 -1.66
C THR A 102 2.98 17.47 -1.91
N ALA A 103 2.32 18.23 -1.03
CA ALA A 103 2.26 19.69 -1.15
C ALA A 103 3.64 20.34 -0.94
N ARG A 104 4.47 19.75 -0.06
CA ARG A 104 5.79 20.28 0.28
C ARG A 104 6.87 19.94 -0.74
N PHE A 105 6.89 18.70 -1.23
CA PHE A 105 7.96 18.18 -2.09
C PHE A 105 7.53 17.97 -3.54
N GLY A 106 6.24 18.15 -3.85
CA GLY A 106 5.68 17.91 -5.17
C GLY A 106 5.34 16.44 -5.45
N PRO A 107 4.51 16.18 -6.48
CA PRO A 107 4.02 14.83 -6.81
C PRO A 107 5.08 13.91 -7.43
N GLU A 108 6.18 14.45 -7.94
CA GLU A 108 7.29 13.65 -8.49
C GLU A 108 8.14 13.05 -7.37
N GLU A 109 8.49 13.85 -6.35
CA GLU A 109 9.31 13.43 -5.22
C GLU A 109 8.50 12.72 -4.13
N SER A 110 7.27 13.17 -3.89
CA SER A 110 6.36 12.60 -2.89
C SER A 110 4.98 12.32 -3.49
N PRO A 111 4.85 11.33 -4.39
CA PRO A 111 3.58 10.98 -5.00
C PRO A 111 2.54 10.54 -3.96
N ASN A 112 1.30 11.00 -4.12
CA ASN A 112 0.19 10.65 -3.24
C ASN A 112 -0.67 9.54 -3.85
N ALA A 113 -0.98 8.48 -3.09
CA ALA A 113 -1.76 7.34 -3.59
C ALA A 113 -3.15 7.73 -4.10
N CYS A 114 -3.82 8.73 -3.50
CA CYS A 114 -5.13 9.20 -3.94
C CYS A 114 -5.05 9.88 -5.32
N LEU A 115 -4.01 10.70 -5.52
CA LEU A 115 -3.82 11.47 -6.76
C LEU A 115 -3.38 10.61 -7.94
N LEU A 116 -2.93 9.36 -7.70
CA LEU A 116 -2.64 8.41 -8.79
C LEU A 116 -3.90 8.02 -9.58
N CYS A 117 -5.07 8.04 -8.96
CA CYS A 117 -6.35 7.77 -9.61
C CYS A 117 -7.21 9.04 -9.78
N HIS A 118 -7.07 10.01 -8.88
CA HIS A 118 -7.76 11.29 -8.94
C HIS A 118 -6.84 12.40 -9.49
N SER A 119 -6.38 12.24 -10.74
CA SER A 119 -5.41 13.14 -11.37
C SER A 119 -5.88 14.59 -11.52
N GLU A 120 -7.19 14.81 -11.59
CA GLU A 120 -7.81 16.14 -11.71
C GLU A 120 -8.00 16.85 -10.36
N LYS A 121 -7.47 16.28 -9.27
CA LYS A 121 -7.57 16.81 -7.90
C LYS A 121 -6.21 17.24 -7.39
N ASP A 122 -6.23 18.09 -6.37
CA ASP A 122 -5.02 18.60 -5.73
C ASP A 122 -4.86 18.07 -4.29
N THR A 123 -3.76 18.45 -3.65
CA THR A 123 -3.46 18.06 -2.28
C THR A 123 -4.44 18.65 -1.26
N GLN A 124 -5.06 19.80 -1.55
CA GLN A 124 -6.10 20.36 -0.69
C GLN A 124 -7.35 19.49 -0.68
N TRP A 125 -7.76 18.98 -1.84
CA TRP A 125 -8.85 18.02 -1.94
C TRP A 125 -8.56 16.75 -1.14
N VAL A 126 -7.36 16.17 -1.26
CA VAL A 126 -6.97 14.98 -0.48
C VAL A 126 -7.05 15.26 1.02
N LYS A 127 -6.48 16.40 1.46
CA LYS A 127 -6.52 16.80 2.87
C LYS A 127 -7.94 16.92 3.39
N LEU A 128 -8.82 17.62 2.67
CA LEU A 128 -10.22 17.78 3.05
C LEU A 128 -10.98 16.45 3.11
N LYS A 129 -10.71 15.52 2.19
CA LYS A 129 -11.33 14.19 2.21
C LYS A 129 -10.87 13.36 3.39
N LEU A 130 -9.56 13.27 3.63
CA LEU A 130 -9.01 12.51 4.76
C LEU A 130 -9.42 13.08 6.13
N HIS A 131 -9.54 14.40 6.26
CA HIS A 131 -10.02 15.04 7.50
C HIS A 131 -11.53 14.85 7.74
N GLY A 132 -12.31 14.61 6.68
CA GLY A 132 -13.75 14.41 6.79
C GLY A 132 -14.15 12.97 7.16
N TRP A 133 -13.18 12.09 7.39
CA TRP A 133 -13.35 10.66 7.63
C TRP A 133 -12.91 10.29 9.05
#